data_AF-A0A3N5QIQ9-F1
#
_entry.id   AF-A0A3N5QIQ9-F1
#
_cell.length_a   1.000
_cell.length_b   1.000
_cell.length_c   1.000
_cell.angle_alpha   90.00
_cell.angle_beta   90.00
_cell.angle_gamma   90.00
#
_symmetry.space_group_name_H-M   'P 1'
#
loop_
_entity.id
_entity.type
_entity.pdbx_description
1 polymer ?
#
loop_
_entity_poly.entity_id
_entity_poly.type
_entity_poly.pdbx_seq_one_letter_code
_entity_poly.pdbx_strand_id
1 'polypeptide(L)' 'MSQQHPIIAVTGSSGAGLSTIRHAFKFIFQRLDIQPAIVHGDGFRRYTERQFAALLEEARGSGRNISWFGPECN' A
#
# COMPACT_ATOMS: atom_id res chain seq x y z
N MET A 1 3.67 19.10 7.21
CA MET A 1 4.74 18.08 7.18
C MET A 1 5.68 18.34 8.34
N SER A 2 6.02 17.33 9.14
CA SER A 2 6.98 17.49 10.22
C SER A 2 8.38 17.72 9.64
N GLN A 3 9.08 18.77 10.08
CA GLN A 3 10.47 19.00 9.72
C GLN A 3 11.41 18.01 10.45
N GLN A 4 11.03 17.61 11.66
CA GLN A 4 11.81 16.70 12.51
C GLN A 4 11.64 15.23 12.06
N HIS A 5 10.47 14.89 11.53
CA HIS A 5 10.11 13.52 11.12
C HIS A 5 9.44 13.53 9.74
N PRO A 6 10.21 13.76 8.67
CA PRO A 6 9.66 13.79 7.32
C PRO A 6 9.11 12.42 6.91
N ILE A 7 7.96 12.42 6.24
CA ILE A 7 7.32 11.21 5.71
C ILE A 7 7.30 11.33 4.18
N ILE A 8 7.76 10.28 3.50
CA ILE A 8 7.68 10.17 2.05
C ILE A 8 6.67 9.08 1.72
N ALA A 9 5.56 9.46 1.10
CA ALA A 9 4.54 8.53 0.63
C ALA A 9 4.68 8.34 -0.88
N VAL A 10 4.90 7.11 -1.32
CA VAL A 10 4.90 6.73 -2.73
C VAL A 10 3.64 5.90 -2.98
N THR A 11 2.76 6.39 -3.84
CA THR A 11 1.50 5.73 -4.20
C THR A 11 1.49 5.37 -5.68
N GLY A 12 0.76 4.31 -6.03
CA GLY A 12 0.64 3.82 -7.40
C GLY A 12 -0.22 2.57 -7.46
N SER A 13 -0.73 2.26 -8.64
CA SER A 13 -1.46 1.01 -8.88
C SER A 13 -0.53 -0.21 -8.84
N SER A 14 -1.12 -1.39 -8.66
CA SER A 14 -0.39 -2.65 -8.83
C SER A 14 0.26 -2.70 -10.23
N GLY A 15 1.56 -2.94 -10.27
CA GLY A 15 2.34 -2.92 -11.52
C GLY A 15 3.01 -1.58 -11.87
N ALA A 16 2.74 -0.50 -11.13
CA ALA A 16 3.35 0.82 -11.38
C ALA A 16 4.84 0.92 -11.01
N GLY A 17 5.51 -0.20 -10.69
CA GLY A 17 6.93 -0.21 -10.36
C GLY A 17 7.29 0.22 -8.93
N LEU A 18 6.34 0.19 -7.99
CA LEU A 18 6.58 0.52 -6.56
C LEU A 18 7.76 -0.27 -5.96
N SER A 19 7.91 -1.55 -6.33
CA SER A 19 9.06 -2.37 -5.93
C SER A 19 10.40 -1.79 -6.40
N THR A 20 10.46 -1.29 -7.64
CA THR A 20 11.64 -0.64 -8.21
C THR A 20 11.96 0.66 -7.49
N ILE A 21 10.93 1.48 -7.22
CA ILE A 21 11.08 2.74 -6.48
C ILE A 21 11.61 2.46 -5.07
N ARG A 22 11.10 1.44 -4.37
CA ARG A 22 11.62 1.03 -3.06
C ARG A 22 13.12 0.70 -3.11
N HIS A 23 13.58 -0.01 -4.13
CA HIS A 23 15.02 -0.28 -4.29
C HIS A 23 15.82 1.00 -4.55
N ALA A 24 15.31 1.92 -5.37
CA ALA A 24 15.97 3.21 -5.61
C ALA A 24 16.13 4.01 -4.31
N PHE A 25 15.07 4.11 -3.48
CA PHE A 25 15.13 4.77 -2.19
C PHE A 25 16.10 4.09 -1.23
N LYS A 26 16.15 2.75 -1.21
CA LYS A 26 17.14 2.02 -0.41
C LYS A 26 18.58 2.46 -0.76
N PHE A 27 18.90 2.57 -2.05
CA PHE A 27 20.24 3.04 -2.47
C PHE A 27 20.50 4.50 -2.10
N ILE A 28 19.50 5.37 -2.21
CA ILE A 28 19.62 6.78 -1.81
C ILE A 28 19.92 6.87 -0.31
N PHE A 29 19.13 6.20 0.54
CA PHE A 29 19.31 6.24 1.98
C PHE A 29 20.64 5.63 2.41
N GLN A 30 21.08 4.54 1.77
CA GLN A 30 22.41 3.98 1.99
C GLN A 30 23.54 4.95 1.67
N ARG A 31 23.43 5.71 0.57
CA ARG A 31 24.45 6.71 0.18
C ARG A 31 24.48 7.92 1.11
N LEU A 32 23.36 8.24 1.74
CA LEU A 32 23.21 9.38 2.65
C LEU A 32 23.38 9.00 4.13
N ASP A 33 23.69 7.74 4.43
CA ASP A 33 23.76 7.19 5.79
C ASP A 33 22.48 7.46 6.62
N ILE A 34 21.32 7.35 5.97
CA ILE A 34 20.01 7.53 6.60
C ILE A 34 19.43 6.16 6.93
N GLN A 35 18.90 5.99 8.14
CA GLN A 35 18.17 4.81 8.59
C GLN A 35 16.65 5.06 8.52
N PRO A 36 15.97 4.73 7.41
CA PRO A 36 14.54 4.96 7.28
C PRO A 36 13.72 3.88 7.99
N ALA A 37 12.59 4.27 8.55
CA ALA A 37 11.50 3.33 8.81
C ALA A 37 10.75 3.08 7.48
N ILE A 38 10.58 1.81 7.10
CA ILE A 38 9.87 1.43 5.87
C ILE A 38 8.52 0.83 6.25
N VAL A 39 7.45 1.43 5.74
CA VAL A 39 6.08 0.93 5.91
C VAL A 39 5.55 0.44 4.57
N HIS A 40 4.95 -0.74 4.62
CA HIS A 40 4.39 -1.45 3.49
C HIS A 40 2.88 -1.15 3.37
N GLY A 41 2.47 -0.56 2.24
CA GLY A 41 1.09 -0.06 2.07
C GLY A 41 0.02 -1.15 2.09
N ASP A 42 0.37 -2.38 1.69
CA ASP A 42 -0.46 -3.57 1.80
C ASP A 42 -0.77 -3.97 3.26
N GLY A 43 0.04 -3.50 4.21
CA GLY A 43 -0.22 -3.66 5.64
C GLY A 43 -1.46 -2.90 6.14
N PHE A 44 -2.01 -1.97 5.35
CA PHE A 44 -3.23 -1.25 5.70
C PHE A 44 -4.50 -1.90 5.14
N ARG A 45 -4.41 -3.07 4.47
CA ARG A 45 -5.62 -3.76 4.01
C ARG A 45 -6.48 -4.20 5.19
N ARG A 46 -7.76 -3.83 5.16
CA ARG A 46 -8.75 -4.19 6.19
C ARG A 46 -9.05 -5.70 6.23
N TYR A 47 -8.94 -6.35 5.07
CA TYR A 47 -9.29 -7.76 4.90
C TYR A 47 -8.07 -8.57 4.44
N THR A 48 -8.01 -9.81 4.88
CA THR A 48 -7.15 -10.83 4.27
C THR A 48 -7.68 -11.23 2.90
N GLU A 49 -6.85 -11.87 2.07
CA GLU A 49 -7.29 -12.34 0.75
C GLU A 49 -8.51 -13.27 0.84
N ARG A 50 -8.55 -14.17 1.83
CA ARG A 50 -9.67 -15.08 2.04
C ARG A 50 -10.95 -14.35 2.43
N GLN A 51 -10.85 -13.35 3.30
CA GLN A 51 -12.00 -12.53 3.71
C GLN A 51 -12.52 -11.70 2.54
N PHE A 52 -11.63 -11.07 1.77
CA PHE A 52 -12.00 -10.27 0.62
C PHE A 52 -12.65 -11.12 -0.48
N ALA A 53 -12.15 -12.34 -0.72
CA ALA A 53 -12.77 -13.27 -1.67
C ALA A 53 -14.22 -13.59 -1.27
N ALA A 54 -14.49 -13.87 0.01
CA ALA A 54 -15.85 -14.09 0.50
C ALA A 54 -16.74 -12.84 0.32
N LEU A 55 -16.19 -11.66 0.61
CA LEU A 55 -16.87 -10.37 0.45
C LEU A 55 -17.22 -10.09 -1.01
N LEU A 56 -16.36 -10.49 -1.94
CA LEU A 56 -16.57 -10.33 -3.38
C LEU A 56 -17.73 -11.21 -3.87
N GLU A 57 -17.85 -12.44 -3.37
CA GLU A 57 -18.98 -13.32 -3.70
C GLU A 57 -20.31 -12.77 -3.15
N GLU A 58 -20.33 -12.26 -1.92
CA GLU A 58 -21.51 -11.59 -1.35
C GLU A 58 -21.90 -10.34 -2.17
N ALA A 59 -20.90 -9.55 -2.56
CA ALA A 59 -21.09 -8.33 -3.35
C ALA A 59 -21.70 -8.63 -4.73
N ARG A 60 -21.26 -9.71 -5.39
CA ARG A 60 -21.83 -10.17 -6.67
C ARG A 60 -23.31 -10.53 -6.54
N GLY A 61 -23.72 -11.17 -5.45
CA GLY A 61 -25.12 -11.52 -5.21
C GLY A 61 -26.03 -10.33 -4.87
N SER A 62 -25.46 -9.27 -4.30
CA SER A 62 -26.18 -8.07 -3.85
C SER A 62 -26.08 -6.87 -4.82
N GLY A 63 -25.34 -7.02 -5.93
CA GLY A 63 -25.11 -5.93 -6.90
C GLY A 63 -24.18 -4.82 -6.38
N ARG A 64 -23.43 -5.07 -5.31
CA ARG A 64 -22.46 -4.11 -4.76
C ARG A 64 -21.14 -4.24 -5.52
N ASN A 65 -20.47 -3.11 -5.74
CA ASN A 65 -19.11 -3.08 -6.29
C ASN A 65 -18.11 -2.91 -5.15
N ILE A 66 -17.18 -3.85 -5.01
CA ILE A 66 -16.08 -3.77 -4.04
C ILE A 66 -14.75 -3.84 -4.76
N SER A 67 -13.74 -3.18 -4.20
CA SER A 67 -12.39 -3.16 -4.76
C SER A 67 -11.36 -2.92 -3.67
N TRP A 68 -10.15 -3.47 -3.85
CA TRP A 68 -9.00 -3.11 -3.01
C TRP A 68 -8.64 -1.62 -3.06
N PHE A 69 -9.10 -0.90 -4.09
CA PHE A 69 -8.92 0.55 -4.21
C PHE A 69 -10.01 1.36 -3.48
N GLY A 70 -11.06 0.70 -3.00
CA GLY A 70 -12.15 1.33 -2.26
C GLY A 70 -11.73 1.65 -0.82
N PRO A 71 -12.21 2.78 -0.24
CA PRO A 71 -11.95 3.13 1.15
C PRO A 71 -12.47 2.10 2.16
N GLU A 72 -13.46 1.29 1.78
CA GLU A 72 -14.04 0.25 2.62
C GLU A 72 -13.12 -0.96 2.84
N CYS A 73 -12.05 -1.09 2.05
CA CYS A 73 -11.11 -2.22 2.07
C CYS A 73 -9.71 -1.89 2.61
N ASN A 74 -9.48 -0.65 3.06
CA ASN A 74 -8.22 -0.17 3.63
C ASN A 74 -8.43 0.51 4.99
#